data_AF-A0A257JC14-F1
#
_entry.id   AF-A0A257JC14-F1
#
_cell.length_a   1.000
_cell.length_b   1.000
_cell.length_c   1.000
_cell.angle_alpha   90.00
_cell.angle_beta   90.00
_cell.angle_gamma   90.00
#
_symmetry.space_group_name_H-M   'P 1'
#
loop_
_entity.id
_entity.type
_entity.pdbx_description
1 polymer ?
#
loop_
_entity_poly.entity_id
_entity_poly.type
_entity_poly.pdbx_seq_one_letter_code
_entity_poly.pdbx_strand_id
1 'polypeptide(L)'
;EVDTAYPARWIGKVQVTTTDGRHFAARVDEPKGDPGNTLSRLELEDKAQRLAAYRQGASAAEMQQVIAQVWALADAPTVPRFFA
;
A
#
# COMPACT_ATOMS: atom_id res chain seq x y z
N GLU A 1 2.46 -11.15 22.83
CA GLU A 1 1.68 -11.60 21.64
C GLU A 1 2.20 -10.93 20.37
N VAL A 2 2.03 -9.61 20.23
CA VAL A 2 2.50 -8.86 19.03
C VAL A 2 3.99 -9.12 18.79
N ASP A 3 4.85 -8.86 19.79
CA ASP A 3 6.30 -9.06 19.64
C ASP A 3 6.68 -10.53 19.41
N THR A 4 5.94 -11.45 20.02
CA THR A 4 6.19 -12.89 19.91
C THR A 4 5.87 -13.43 18.51
N ALA A 5 4.93 -12.79 17.79
CA ALA A 5 4.52 -13.21 16.46
C ALA A 5 5.44 -12.68 15.34
N TYR A 6 6.25 -11.66 15.61
CA TYR A 6 7.19 -11.11 14.65
C TYR A 6 8.39 -12.06 14.44
N PRO A 7 8.91 -12.23 13.21
CA PRO A 7 8.51 -11.60 11.95
C PRO A 7 7.42 -12.35 11.17
N ALA A 8 6.93 -13.48 11.69
CA ALA A 8 5.98 -14.34 10.97
C ALA A 8 4.62 -13.67 10.72
N ARG A 9 4.18 -12.78 11.62
CA ARG A 9 2.97 -11.95 11.47
C ARG A 9 3.15 -10.56 12.04
N TRP A 10 2.53 -9.59 11.39
CA TRP A 10 2.60 -8.17 11.75
C TRP A 10 1.28 -7.70 12.37
N ILE A 11 0.98 -8.23 13.56
CA ILE A 11 -0.30 -8.00 14.24
C ILE A 11 -0.41 -6.54 14.71
N GLY A 12 -1.51 -5.88 14.34
CA GLY A 12 -1.94 -4.60 14.92
C GLY A 12 -3.02 -4.81 15.98
N LYS A 13 -2.87 -4.20 17.16
CA LYS A 13 -3.91 -4.18 18.20
C LYS A 13 -4.10 -2.77 18.73
N VAL A 14 -5.36 -2.37 18.90
CA VAL A 14 -5.74 -1.08 19.50
C VAL A 14 -6.80 -1.32 20.55
N GLN A 15 -6.63 -0.69 21.70
CA GLN A 15 -7.65 -0.60 22.74
C GLN A 15 -7.91 0.88 23.02
N VAL A 16 -9.18 1.26 23.09
CA VAL A 16 -9.61 2.64 23.35
C VAL A 16 -10.55 2.63 24.55
N THR A 17 -10.26 3.50 25.52
CA THR A 17 -11.19 3.85 26.59
C THR A 17 -11.64 5.29 26.34
N THR A 18 -12.94 5.51 26.19
CA THR A 18 -13.52 6.84 26.01
C THR A 18 -13.70 7.55 27.36
N THR A 19 -13.85 8.87 27.32
CA THR A 19 -14.05 9.68 28.54
C THR A 19 -15.37 9.38 29.25
N ASP A 20 -16.37 8.85 28.52
CA ASP A 20 -17.64 8.36 29.07
C ASP A 20 -17.56 6.89 29.56
N GLY A 21 -16.37 6.30 29.58
CA GLY A 21 -16.10 4.99 30.17
C GLY A 21 -16.34 3.78 29.25
N ARG A 22 -16.65 3.96 27.97
CA ARG A 22 -16.78 2.84 27.02
C ARG A 22 -15.41 2.30 26.61
N HIS A 23 -15.37 1.00 26.34
CA HIS A 23 -14.18 0.31 25.87
C HIS A 23 -14.38 -0.26 24.47
N PHE A 24 -13.43 -0.01 23.58
CA PHE A 24 -13.37 -0.56 22.23
C PHE A 24 -12.05 -1.28 22.05
N ALA A 25 -12.08 -2.39 21.32
CA ALA A 25 -10.89 -3.12 20.93
C ALA A 25 -10.97 -3.47 19.44
N ALA A 26 -9.84 -3.34 18.75
CA ALA A 26 -9.68 -3.74 17.37
C ALA A 26 -8.36 -4.50 17.22
N ARG A 27 -8.36 -5.48 16.30
CA ARG A 27 -7.21 -6.31 15.98
C ARG A 27 -7.15 -6.50 14.46
N VAL A 28 -5.93 -6.49 13.94
CA VAL A 28 -5.60 -6.85 12.55
C VAL A 28 -4.49 -7.90 12.60
N ASP A 29 -4.79 -9.11 12.13
CA ASP A 29 -3.81 -10.21 12.09
C ASP A 29 -2.91 -10.16 10.84
N GLU A 30 -3.49 -9.78 9.70
CA GLU A 30 -2.80 -9.64 8.41
C GLU A 30 -3.07 -8.23 7.84
N PRO A 31 -2.16 -7.26 8.05
CA PRO A 31 -2.33 -5.91 7.54
C PRO A 31 -2.39 -5.89 6.01
N LYS A 32 -3.06 -4.87 5.48
CA LYS A 32 -3.18 -4.68 4.04
C LYS A 32 -1.80 -4.45 3.42
N GLY A 33 -1.42 -5.30 2.47
CA GLY A 33 -0.08 -5.35 1.87
C GLY A 33 0.70 -6.61 2.22
N ASP A 34 0.30 -7.36 3.26
CA ASP A 34 0.90 -8.66 3.58
C ASP A 34 0.54 -9.71 2.51
N PRO A 35 1.34 -10.79 2.37
CA PRO A 35 1.07 -11.84 1.39
C PRO A 35 -0.33 -12.48 1.50
N GLY A 36 -0.92 -12.54 2.70
CA GLY A 36 -2.28 -13.05 2.92
C GLY A 36 -3.39 -12.00 2.74
N ASN A 37 -3.05 -10.71 2.69
CA ASN A 37 -3.98 -9.59 2.51
C ASN A 37 -3.42 -8.56 1.52
N THR A 38 -3.16 -9.00 0.28
CA THR A 38 -2.50 -8.17 -0.72
C THR A 38 -3.34 -6.97 -1.14
N LEU A 39 -2.67 -5.89 -1.55
CA LEU A 39 -3.32 -4.78 -2.27
C LEU A 39 -3.82 -5.26 -3.63
N SER A 40 -5.03 -4.84 -4.00
CA SER A 40 -5.54 -4.96 -5.36
C SER A 40 -4.75 -4.05 -6.30
N ARG A 41 -4.86 -4.30 -7.61
CA ARG A 41 -4.23 -3.43 -8.62
C ARG A 41 -4.67 -1.98 -8.49
N LEU A 42 -5.96 -1.73 -8.29
CA LEU A 42 -6.50 -0.37 -8.11
C LEU A 42 -5.90 0.31 -6.87
N GLU A 43 -5.76 -0.41 -5.76
CA GLU A 43 -5.14 0.15 -4.54
C GLU A 43 -3.64 0.43 -4.72
N LEU A 44 -2.93 -0.40 -5.49
CA LEU A 44 -1.53 -0.15 -5.85
C LEU A 44 -1.39 1.09 -6.73
N GLU A 45 -2.25 1.24 -7.74
CA GLU A 45 -2.24 2.37 -8.67
C GLU A 45 -2.59 3.68 -7.97
N ASP A 46 -3.65 3.70 -7.16
CA ASP A 46 -4.04 4.89 -6.37
C ASP A 46 -2.91 5.31 -5.41
N LYS A 47 -2.29 4.34 -4.72
CA LYS A 47 -1.14 4.62 -3.85
C LYS A 47 0.04 5.21 -4.63
N ALA A 48 0.39 4.62 -5.77
CA ALA A 48 1.50 5.09 -6.60
C ALA A 48 1.25 6.52 -7.10
N GLN A 49 0.04 6.82 -7.57
CA GLN A 49 -0.35 8.16 -8.01
C GLN A 49 -0.27 9.19 -6.88
N ARG A 50 -0.78 8.86 -5.68
CA ARG A 50 -0.72 9.76 -4.51
C ARG A 50 0.70 10.04 -4.06
N LEU A 51 1.57 9.03 -4.06
CA LEU A 51 2.98 9.20 -3.69
C LEU A 51 3.72 10.08 -4.70
N ALA A 52 3.46 9.91 -5.99
CA ALA A 52 4.08 10.72 -7.03
C ALA A 52 3.59 12.18 -7.04
N ALA A 53 2.33 12.42 -6.70
CA ALA A 53 1.78 13.77 -6.58
C ALA A 53 2.37 14.55 -5.39
N TYR A 54 2.90 13.87 -4.38
CA TYR A 54 3.53 14.53 -3.24
C TYR A 54 4.68 15.43 -3.70
N ARG A 55 4.65 16.70 -3.26
CA ARG A 55 5.64 17.73 -3.66
C ARG A 55 5.75 17.92 -5.18
N GLN A 56 4.68 17.63 -5.93
CA GLN A 56 4.63 17.76 -7.39
C GLN A 56 5.71 16.90 -8.10
N GLY A 57 5.99 15.70 -7.57
CA GLY A 57 7.03 14.81 -8.10
C GLY A 57 6.73 14.30 -9.52
N ALA A 58 5.46 14.07 -9.85
CA ALA A 58 4.98 13.83 -11.21
C ALA A 58 3.50 14.19 -11.34
N SER A 59 3.07 14.48 -12.56
CA SER A 59 1.66 14.65 -12.90
C SER A 59 0.91 13.32 -12.93
N ALA A 60 -0.42 13.39 -12.82
CA ALA A 60 -1.29 12.23 -12.94
C ALA A 60 -1.13 11.54 -14.32
N ALA A 61 -0.98 12.33 -15.39
CA ALA A 61 -0.81 11.80 -16.74
C ALA A 61 0.51 11.04 -16.92
N GLU A 62 1.62 11.60 -16.42
CA GLU A 62 2.92 10.90 -16.42
C GLU A 62 2.84 9.59 -15.65
N MET A 63 2.24 9.60 -14.45
CA MET A 63 2.13 8.39 -13.65
C MET A 63 1.20 7.34 -14.24
N GLN A 64 0.12 7.73 -14.91
CA GLN A 64 -0.73 6.78 -15.65
C GLN A 64 0.06 6.07 -16.75
N GLN A 65 0.90 6.80 -17.49
CA GLN A 65 1.76 6.22 -18.52
C GLN A 65 2.81 5.27 -17.92
N VAL A 66 3.45 5.67 -16.81
CA VAL A 66 4.44 4.85 -16.10
C VAL A 66 3.80 3.55 -15.59
N ILE A 67 2.64 3.65 -14.93
CA ILE A 67 1.90 2.49 -14.41
C ILE A 67 1.58 1.50 -15.53
N ALA A 68 1.07 2.00 -16.67
CA ALA A 68 0.79 1.16 -17.83
C ALA A 68 2.05 0.44 -18.35
N GLN A 69 3.18 1.15 -18.44
CA GLN A 69 4.46 0.56 -18.85
C GLN A 69 4.97 -0.49 -17.86
N VAL A 70 4.84 -0.25 -16.55
CA VAL A 70 5.25 -1.20 -15.50
C VAL A 70 4.39 -2.46 -15.55
N TRP A 71 3.08 -2.35 -15.79
CA TRP A 71 2.22 -3.52 -15.93
C TRP A 71 2.51 -4.35 -17.17
N ALA A 72 2.94 -3.72 -18.27
CA ALA A 72 3.32 -4.38 -19.51
C ALA A 72 4.80 -4.81 -19.56
N LEU A 73 5.57 -4.60 -18.47
CA LEU A 73 7.03 -4.76 -18.48
C LEU A 73 7.48 -6.19 -18.80
N ALA A 74 6.71 -7.19 -18.38
CA ALA A 74 7.02 -8.60 -18.65
C ALA A 74 6.99 -8.94 -20.16
N ASP A 75 6.20 -8.20 -20.94
CA ASP A 75 6.04 -8.38 -22.39
C ASP A 75 6.89 -7.39 -23.20
N ALA A 76 7.58 -6.45 -22.53
CA ALA A 76 8.36 -5.43 -23.19
C ALA A 76 9.69 -6.01 -23.72
N PRO A 77 10.10 -5.69 -24.97
CA PRO A 77 11.35 -6.20 -25.55
C PRO A 77 12.59 -5.65 -24.83
N THR A 78 12.49 -4.46 -24.24
CA THR A 78 13.51 -3.82 -23.40
C THR A 78 12.82 -3.00 -22.31
N VAL A 79 13.54 -2.71 -21.23
CA VAL A 79 13.03 -1.81 -20.17
C VAL A 79 12.89 -0.39 -20.74
N PRO A 80 11.69 0.21 -20.71
CA PRO A 80 11.49 1.55 -21.26
C PRO A 80 12.00 2.63 -20.30
N ARG A 81 12.18 3.85 -20.84
CA ARG A 81 12.39 5.03 -20.01
C ARG A 81 11.05 5.48 -19.45
N PHE A 82 10.89 5.42 -18.13
CA PHE A 82 9.59 5.66 -17.48
C PHE A 82 9.19 7.15 -17.45
N PHE A 83 10.14 8.07 -17.27
CA PHE A 83 9.89 9.51 -17.23
C PHE A 83 10.69 10.22 -18.33
N ALA A 84 10.11 11.24 -18.95
CA ALA A 84 10.78 12.06 -19.96
C ALA A 84 11.98 12.81 -19.35
#